data_AF-A0A8J7R1S6-F1
#
_entry.id   AF-A0A8J7R1S6-F1
#
_cell.length_a   1.000
_cell.length_b   1.000
_cell.length_c   1.000
_cell.angle_alpha   90.00
_cell.angle_beta   90.00
_cell.angle_gamma   90.00
#
_symmetry.space_group_name_H-M   'P 1'
#
loop_
_entity.id
_entity.type
_entity.pdbx_description
1 polymer ?
#
loop_
_entity_poly.entity_id
_entity_poly.type
_entity_poly.pdbx_seq_one_letter_code
_entity_poly.pdbx_strand_id
1 'polypeptide(L)'
;MGKLFGPDFITQKYLQQYPNSARARSWAGVGVHIETENGVWRIGGNGYTWAGKPDAWVLPFEQAVRKIAHCGPEKRGRFLRAARSALQEKPHDD
;
A
#
# COMPACT_ATOMS: atom_id res chain seq x y z
N MET A 1 -13.55 -15.55 7.33
CA MET A 1 -12.79 -14.30 7.62
C MET A 1 -11.46 -14.36 6.90
N GLY A 2 -11.16 -13.44 5.97
CA GLY A 2 -9.81 -13.35 5.39
C GLY A 2 -8.78 -12.87 6.41
N LYS A 3 -7.50 -13.21 6.24
CA LYS A 3 -6.42 -12.71 7.10
C LYS A 3 -6.34 -11.17 6.99
N LEU A 4 -6.33 -10.48 8.14
CA LEU A 4 -6.31 -9.02 8.22
C LEU A 4 -4.89 -8.42 8.09
N PHE A 5 -3.87 -9.24 8.27
CA PHE A 5 -2.47 -8.88 8.10
C PHE A 5 -1.63 -10.14 7.87
N GLY A 6 -0.40 -9.95 7.41
CA GLY A 6 0.65 -10.95 7.28
C GLY A 6 2.03 -10.29 7.40
N PRO A 7 3.11 -11.04 7.13
CA PRO A 7 4.47 -10.47 7.12
C PRO A 7 4.61 -9.34 6.07
N ASP A 8 4.05 -9.57 4.88
CA ASP A 8 4.21 -8.69 3.73
C ASP A 8 2.98 -7.83 3.42
N PHE A 9 1.92 -7.93 4.22
CA PHE A 9 0.72 -7.11 4.03
C PHE A 9 0.01 -6.70 5.31
N ILE A 10 -0.72 -5.59 5.23
CA ILE A 10 -1.66 -5.12 6.27
C ILE A 10 -2.91 -4.58 5.59
N THR A 11 -4.10 -4.81 6.14
CA THR A 11 -5.36 -4.38 5.52
C THR A 11 -5.85 -3.05 6.08
N GLN A 12 -6.59 -2.28 5.28
CA GLN A 12 -7.29 -1.07 5.74
C GLN A 12 -8.21 -1.39 6.93
N LYS A 13 -8.90 -2.54 6.90
CA LYS A 13 -9.74 -3.01 8.00
C LYS A 13 -8.97 -3.21 9.31
N TYR A 14 -7.74 -3.76 9.25
CA TYR A 14 -6.90 -3.88 10.43
C TYR A 14 -6.56 -2.51 11.03
N LEU A 15 -6.22 -1.54 10.18
CA LEU A 15 -5.87 -0.19 10.62
C LEU A 15 -7.05 0.57 11.22
N GLN A 16 -8.26 0.36 10.71
CA GLN A 16 -9.48 0.91 11.30
C GLN A 16 -9.76 0.34 12.70
N GLN A 17 -9.50 -0.96 12.90
CA GLN A 17 -9.71 -1.62 14.19
C GLN A 17 -8.60 -1.33 15.21
N TYR A 18 -7.35 -1.21 14.75
CA TYR A 18 -6.16 -1.13 15.60
C TYR A 18 -5.17 -0.06 15.13
N PRO A 19 -5.59 1.22 15.01
CA PRO A 19 -4.77 2.28 14.41
C PRO A 19 -3.46 2.53 15.15
N ASN A 20 -3.46 2.35 16.48
CA ASN A 20 -2.31 2.60 17.33
C ASN A 20 -1.55 1.32 17.71
N SER A 21 -1.81 0.18 17.08
CA SER A 21 -1.09 -1.06 17.40
C SER A 21 0.40 -0.96 17.07
N ALA A 22 1.25 -1.72 17.79
CA ALA A 22 2.67 -1.81 17.47
C ALA A 22 2.90 -2.27 16.01
N ARG A 23 1.98 -3.11 15.50
CA ARG A 23 1.99 -3.53 14.10
C ARG A 23 1.62 -2.40 13.15
N ALA A 24 0.61 -1.58 13.40
CA ALA A 24 0.34 -0.42 12.53
C ALA A 24 1.53 0.54 12.50
N ARG A 25 2.16 0.78 13.66
CA ARG A 25 3.34 1.65 13.79
C ARG A 25 4.58 1.12 13.07
N SER A 26 4.79 -0.19 13.01
CA SER A 26 5.95 -0.78 12.32
C SER A 26 5.90 -0.66 10.78
N TRP A 27 4.82 -0.10 10.25
CA TRP A 27 4.66 0.19 8.83
C TRP A 27 4.91 1.67 8.49
N ALA A 28 5.06 2.55 9.48
CA ALA A 28 5.40 3.95 9.23
C ALA A 28 6.70 4.08 8.41
N GLY A 29 6.68 4.92 7.37
CA GLY A 29 7.81 5.11 6.45
C GLY A 29 8.10 3.93 5.50
N VAL A 30 7.37 2.82 5.60
CA VAL A 30 7.56 1.67 4.69
C VAL A 30 6.97 2.01 3.33
N GLY A 31 7.72 1.76 2.25
CA GLY A 31 7.21 1.81 0.88
C GLY A 31 6.21 0.67 0.64
N VAL A 32 5.00 1.01 0.23
CA VAL A 32 3.93 0.04 -0.01
C VAL A 32 3.23 0.25 -1.35
N HIS A 33 2.69 -0.85 -1.87
CA HIS A 33 1.68 -0.85 -2.91
C HIS A 33 0.29 -0.82 -2.30
N ILE A 34 -0.65 -0.15 -2.97
CA ILE A 34 -2.08 -0.19 -2.64
C ILE A 34 -2.73 -1.29 -3.49
N GLU A 35 -3.19 -2.36 -2.88
CA GLU A 35 -3.94 -3.46 -3.51
C GLU A 35 -5.43 -3.33 -3.16
N THR A 36 -6.30 -3.45 -4.17
CA THR A 36 -7.75 -3.61 -4.01
C THR A 36 -8.19 -4.93 -4.64
N GLU A 37 -9.50 -5.20 -4.64
CA GLU A 37 -10.10 -6.33 -5.36
C GLU A 37 -9.71 -6.41 -6.86
N ASN A 38 -9.37 -5.28 -7.48
CA ASN A 38 -9.03 -5.20 -8.91
C ASN A 38 -7.51 -5.33 -9.19
N GLY A 39 -6.68 -5.36 -8.15
CA GLY A 39 -5.22 -5.39 -8.26
C GLY A 39 -4.53 -4.18 -7.62
N VAL A 40 -3.27 -3.98 -7.99
CA VAL A 40 -2.41 -2.91 -7.44
C VAL A 40 -2.63 -1.61 -8.20
N TRP A 41 -2.75 -0.48 -7.50
CA TRP A 41 -2.88 0.83 -8.14
C TRP A 41 -1.63 1.18 -8.96
N ARG A 42 -1.87 1.70 -10.17
CA ARG A 42 -0.81 2.33 -10.97
C ARG A 42 -0.45 3.70 -10.43
N ILE A 43 0.71 4.22 -10.83
CA ILE A 43 1.17 5.57 -10.49
C ILE A 43 0.05 6.59 -10.79
N GLY A 44 -0.25 7.45 -9.81
CA GLY A 44 -1.32 8.44 -9.91
C GLY A 44 -2.74 7.91 -9.68
N GLY A 45 -2.93 6.60 -9.47
CA GLY A 45 -4.25 6.00 -9.32
C GLY A 45 -4.96 5.74 -10.66
N ASN A 46 -4.23 5.77 -11.78
CA ASN A 46 -4.76 5.66 -13.14
C ASN A 46 -4.98 4.20 -13.58
N GLY A 47 -5.73 3.44 -12.78
CA GLY A 47 -6.06 2.04 -13.05
C GLY A 47 -5.20 1.04 -12.26
N TYR A 48 -5.23 -0.22 -12.70
CA TYR A 48 -4.70 -1.35 -11.95
C TYR A 48 -3.60 -2.10 -12.70
N THR A 49 -2.72 -2.74 -11.94
CA THR A 49 -1.61 -3.58 -12.39
C THR A 49 -1.35 -4.66 -11.34
N TRP A 50 -0.18 -5.30 -11.36
CA TRP A 50 0.25 -6.26 -10.34
C TRP A 50 1.53 -5.81 -9.62
N ALA A 51 1.72 -6.30 -8.40
CA ALA A 51 2.88 -5.95 -7.58
C ALA A 51 4.20 -6.31 -8.29
N GLY A 52 5.20 -5.43 -8.16
CA GLY A 52 6.51 -5.60 -8.80
C GLY A 52 6.58 -5.13 -10.26
N LYS A 53 5.49 -4.63 -10.85
CA LYS A 53 5.55 -3.94 -12.14
C LYS A 53 6.13 -2.53 -12.02
N PRO A 54 6.81 -2.02 -13.05
CA PRO A 54 7.41 -0.68 -13.03
C PRO A 54 6.36 0.43 -12.89
N ASP A 55 5.13 0.21 -13.40
CA ASP A 55 4.01 1.13 -13.25
C ASP A 55 3.23 0.95 -11.94
N ALA A 56 3.61 -0.01 -11.08
CA ALA A 56 2.96 -0.23 -9.78
C ALA A 56 3.32 0.91 -8.82
N TRP A 57 2.32 1.58 -8.28
CA TRP A 57 2.56 2.73 -7.43
C TRP A 57 3.17 2.30 -6.10
N VAL A 58 4.31 2.90 -5.74
CA VAL A 58 4.93 2.78 -4.43
C VAL A 58 4.78 4.11 -3.72
N LEU A 59 4.25 4.07 -2.51
CA LEU A 59 4.08 5.25 -1.67
C LEU A 59 4.54 4.93 -0.24
N PRO A 60 4.97 5.94 0.53
CA PRO A 60 5.06 5.80 1.97
C PRO A 60 3.71 5.35 2.53
N PHE A 61 3.74 4.41 3.47
CA PHE A 61 2.55 3.80 4.06
C PHE A 61 1.50 4.83 4.51
N GLU A 62 1.91 5.90 5.17
CA GLU A 62 1.01 6.96 5.64
C GLU A 62 0.30 7.67 4.48
N GLN A 63 1.00 7.90 3.37
CA GLN A 63 0.38 8.46 2.17
C GLN A 63 -0.58 7.47 1.52
N ALA A 64 -0.20 6.18 1.47
CA ALA A 64 -1.05 5.14 0.93
C ALA A 64 -2.37 5.03 1.72
N VAL A 65 -2.31 5.06 3.05
CA VAL A 65 -3.49 5.07 3.93
C VAL A 65 -4.39 6.26 3.64
N ARG A 66 -3.84 7.47 3.51
CA ARG A 66 -4.61 8.67 3.15
C ARG A 66 -5.25 8.55 1.78
N LYS A 67 -4.52 8.03 0.80
CA LYS A 67 -5.03 7.86 -0.57
C LYS A 67 -6.18 6.88 -0.63
N ILE A 68 -6.15 5.77 0.10
CA ILE A 68 -7.28 4.84 0.10
C ILE A 68 -8.38 5.21 1.11
N ALA A 69 -8.18 6.19 1.99
CA ALA A 69 -9.15 6.54 3.02
C ALA A 69 -10.54 6.94 2.47
N HIS A 70 -10.61 7.45 1.25
CA HIS A 70 -11.88 7.77 0.57
C HIS A 70 -12.58 6.53 -0.02
N CYS A 71 -11.87 5.42 -0.18
CA CYS A 71 -12.45 4.16 -0.63
C CYS A 71 -13.16 3.49 0.55
N GLY A 72 -14.40 3.06 0.32
CA GLY A 72 -15.17 2.35 1.32
C GLY A 72 -14.63 0.93 1.57
N PRO A 73 -15.08 0.29 2.67
CA PRO A 73 -14.63 -1.03 3.08
C PRO A 73 -14.90 -2.12 2.02
N GLU A 74 -15.83 -1.89 1.08
CA GLU A 74 -16.13 -2.77 -0.03
C GLU A 74 -14.90 -3.05 -0.92
N LYS A 75 -13.97 -2.10 -1.04
CA LYS A 75 -12.77 -2.24 -1.89
C LYS A 75 -11.72 -3.19 -1.36
N ARG A 76 -11.88 -3.68 -0.11
CA ARG A 76 -10.99 -4.65 0.56
C ARG A 76 -9.51 -4.25 0.49
N GLY A 77 -9.24 -2.95 0.64
CA GLY A 77 -7.92 -2.35 0.52
C GLY A 77 -6.86 -3.02 1.39
N ARG A 78 -5.71 -3.31 0.79
CA ARG A 78 -4.52 -3.86 1.45
C ARG A 78 -3.28 -3.09 1.03
N PHE A 79 -2.31 -3.06 1.93
CA PHE A 79 -1.01 -2.47 1.70
C PHE A 79 0.01 -3.59 1.65
N LEU A 80 0.67 -3.76 0.51
CA LEU A 80 1.72 -4.76 0.32
C LEU A 80 3.07 -4.07 0.48
N ARG A 81 4.04 -4.66 1.19
CA ARG A 81 5.41 -4.12 1.21
C ARG A 81 5.95 -4.12 -0.21
N ALA A 82 6.46 -2.99 -0.66
CA ALA A 82 7.27 -2.96 -1.87
C ALA A 82 8.58 -3.68 -1.54
N ALA A 83 8.98 -4.63 -2.38
CA ALA A 83 10.33 -5.18 -2.30
C ALA A 83 11.34 -4.03 -2.41
N ARG A 84 12.49 -4.14 -1.72
CA ARG A 84 13.53 -3.10 -1.59
C ARG A 84 13.97 -2.47 -2.92
N SER A 85 13.69 -3.12 -4.04
CA SER A 85 14.02 -2.67 -5.40
C SER A 85 13.17 -1.53 -5.96
N ALA A 86 12.13 -1.06 -5.27
CA ALA A 86 11.19 -0.06 -5.83
C ALA A 86 11.36 1.38 -5.28
N LEU A 87 12.43 1.64 -4.51
CA LEU A 87 12.74 2.96 -3.94
C LEU A 87 14.03 3.62 -4.47
N GLN A 88 14.63 3.09 -5.54
CA GLN A 88 15.61 3.81 -6.37
C GLN A 88 14.96 3.89 -7.76
N GLU A 89 14.84 5.03 -8.41
CA GLU A 89 15.87 6.04 -8.66
C GLU A 89 15.25 7.45 -8.64
N LYS A 90 15.91 8.41 -7.98
CA LYS A 90 15.67 9.82 -8.27
C LYS A 90 16.25 10.11 -9.66
N PRO A 91 15.56 10.78 -10.58
CA PRO A 91 16.22 11.30 -11.77
C PRO A 91 17.26 12.33 -11.33
N HIS A 92 18.51 12.08 -11.73
CA HIS A 92 19.57 13.07 -11.74
C HIS A 92 19.24 14.07 -12.85
N ASP A 93 19.12 15.33 -12.48
CA ASP A 93 18.88 16.48 -13.36
C ASP A 93 20.20 16.79 -14.09
N ASP A 94 20.19 16.78 -15.44
CA ASP A 94 21.22 17.36 -16.32
C ASP A 94 20.51 18.19 -17.41
#